data_AF-A0A839T558-F1
#
_entry.id   AF-A0A839T558-F1
#
_cell.length_a   1.000
_cell.length_b   1.000
_cell.length_c   1.000
_cell.angle_alpha   90.00
_cell.angle_beta   90.00
_cell.angle_gamma   90.00
#
_symmetry.space_group_name_H-M   'P 1'
#
loop_
_entity.id
_entity.type
_entity.pdbx_description
1 polymer ?
#
loop_
_entity_poly.entity_id
_entity_poly.type
_entity_poly.pdbx_seq_one_letter_code
_entity_poly.pdbx_strand_id
1 'polypeptide(L)' 'MSIKEVHAFSEKAKADQVLAEKLKACEKTREMIALAKEHGHSIIEDALYPPNEPQFTKDQLSPKLAKALLGG' A
#
# COMPACT_ATOMS: atom_id res chain seq x y z
N MET A 1 11.13 -2.92 -9.09
CA MET A 1 10.00 -3.45 -9.86
C MET A 1 8.74 -2.72 -9.43
N SER A 2 7.92 -2.42 -10.42
CA SER A 2 7.40 -1.09 -10.73
C SER A 2 6.30 -0.56 -9.81
N ILE A 3 6.19 0.77 -9.75
CA ILE A 3 5.02 1.51 -9.22
C ILE A 3 3.66 0.97 -9.70
N LYS A 4 3.64 0.33 -10.87
CA LYS A 4 2.49 -0.40 -11.42
C LYS A 4 1.95 -1.49 -10.48
N GLU A 5 2.83 -2.23 -9.78
CA GLU A 5 2.43 -3.26 -8.82
C GLU A 5 1.77 -2.63 -7.59
N VAL A 6 2.30 -1.48 -7.13
CA VAL A 6 1.74 -0.72 -6.03
C VAL A 6 0.36 -0.19 -6.41
N HIS A 7 0.22 0.37 -7.61
CA HIS A 7 -1.06 0.82 -8.16
C HIS A 7 -2.06 -0.33 -8.25
N ALA A 8 -1.65 -1.47 -8.82
CA ALA A 8 -2.53 -2.64 -8.96
C ALA A 8 -3.00 -3.18 -7.61
N PHE A 9 -2.10 -3.23 -6.61
CA PHE A 9 -2.47 -3.62 -5.25
C PHE A 9 -3.42 -2.62 -4.59
N SER A 10 -3.17 -1.32 -4.74
CA SER A 10 -4.06 -0.26 -4.26
C SER A 10 -5.47 -0.39 -4.86
N GLU A 11 -5.58 -0.54 -6.18
CA GLU A 11 -6.85 -0.74 -6.88
C GLU A 11 -7.56 -2.02 -6.42
N LYS A 12 -6.82 -3.12 -6.25
CA LYS A 12 -7.37 -4.38 -5.72
C LYS A 12 -7.92 -4.18 -4.31
N ALA A 13 -7.21 -3.47 -3.44
CA ALA A 13 -7.67 -3.18 -2.08
C ALA A 13 -8.88 -2.24 -2.05
N LYS A 14 -9.14 -1.44 -3.10
CA LYS A 14 -10.40 -0.68 -3.21
C LYS A 14 -11.58 -1.57 -3.62
N ALA A 15 -11.32 -2.56 -4.47
CA ALA A 15 -12.35 -3.46 -4.99
C ALA A 15 -12.71 -4.58 -4.01
N ASP A 16 -11.77 -5.02 -3.17
CA ASP A 16 -11.94 -6.10 -2.20
C ASP A 16 -11.97 -5.55 -0.78
N GLN A 17 -13.15 -5.57 -0.15
CA GLN A 17 -13.36 -5.04 1.20
C GLN A 17 -12.52 -5.79 2.25
N VAL A 18 -12.34 -7.11 2.11
CA VAL A 18 -11.54 -7.90 3.06
C VAL A 18 -10.08 -7.49 2.96
N LEU A 19 -9.58 -7.27 1.74
CA LEU A 19 -8.23 -6.75 1.54
C LEU A 19 -8.09 -5.32 2.05
N ALA A 20 -9.11 -4.47 1.86
CA ALA A 20 -9.14 -3.10 2.39
C ALA A 20 -8.97 -3.09 3.91
N GLU A 21 -9.70 -3.95 4.63
CA GLU A 21 -9.62 -4.06 6.08
C GLU A 21 -8.23 -4.54 6.54
N LYS A 22 -7.66 -5.55 5.85
CA LYS A 22 -6.29 -6.02 6.12
C LYS A 22 -5.25 -4.92 5.87
N LEU A 23 -5.40 -4.17 4.78
CA LEU A 23 -4.51 -3.06 4.44
C LEU A 23 -4.58 -1.94 5.48
N LYS A 24 -5.79 -1.57 5.92
CA LYS A 24 -6.01 -0.58 7.00
C LYS A 24 -5.47 -1.07 8.35
N ALA A 25 -5.42 -2.37 8.59
CA ALA A 25 -4.82 -2.94 9.79
C ALA A 25 -3.29 -2.90 9.79
N CYS A 26 -2.64 -2.79 8.62
CA CYS A 26 -1.19 -2.67 8.55
C CYS A 26 -0.73 -1.33 9.15
N GLU A 27 0.21 -1.38 10.09
CA GLU A 27 0.77 -0.18 10.72
C GLU A 27 2.15 0.19 10.15
N LYS A 28 2.83 -0.78 9.54
CA LYS A 28 4.18 -0.64 9.00
C LYS A 28 4.24 -1.01 7.51
N THR A 29 5.11 -0.33 6.77
CA THR A 29 5.30 -0.56 5.32
C THR A 29 5.64 -2.02 5.01
N ARG A 30 6.45 -2.67 5.85
CA ARG A 30 6.81 -4.09 5.70
C ARG A 30 5.61 -5.03 5.80
N GLU A 31 4.63 -4.73 6.64
CA GLU A 31 3.40 -5.54 6.76
C GLU A 31 2.54 -5.38 5.50
N MET A 32 2.39 -4.15 5.01
CA MET A 32 1.71 -3.87 3.76
C MET A 32 2.37 -4.60 2.58
N ILE A 33 3.71 -4.57 2.49
CA ILE A 33 4.47 -5.26 1.44
C ILE A 33 4.28 -6.78 1.53
N ALA A 34 4.31 -7.34 2.74
CA ALA A 34 4.05 -8.76 2.95
C ALA A 34 2.63 -9.14 2.49
N LEU A 35 1.62 -8.35 2.88
CA LEU A 35 0.23 -8.53 2.45
C LEU A 35 0.10 -8.45 0.93
N ALA A 36 0.73 -7.47 0.29
CA ALA A 36 0.74 -7.35 -1.17
C ALA A 36 1.34 -8.60 -1.83
N LYS A 37 2.44 -9.13 -1.28
CA LYS A 37 3.11 -10.34 -1.75
C LYS A 37 2.22 -11.59 -1.62
N GLU A 38 1.47 -11.71 -0.53
CA GLU A 38 0.50 -12.80 -0.36
C GLU A 38 -0.62 -12.77 -1.41
N HIS A 39 -0.96 -11.57 -1.89
CA HIS A 39 -1.92 -11.36 -2.96
C HIS A 39 -1.30 -11.37 -4.38
N GLY A 40 -0.02 -11.73 -4.50
CA GLY A 40 0.68 -11.87 -5.78
C GLY A 40 1.33 -10.59 -6.31
N HIS A 41 1.39 -9.52 -5.51
CA HIS A 41 2.02 -8.25 -5.88
C HIS A 41 3.41 -8.11 -5.26
N SER A 42 4.44 -7.93 -6.08
CA SER A 42 5.81 -7.71 -5.63
C SER A 42 6.13 -6.23 -5.51
N ILE A 43 5.72 -5.64 -4.39
CA ILE A 43 6.05 -4.26 -4.04
C ILE A 43 7.46 -4.18 -3.45
N ILE A 44 8.24 -3.19 -3.89
CA ILE A 44 9.49 -2.79 -3.25
C ILE A 44 9.27 -1.54 -2.42
N GLU A 45 9.90 -1.49 -1.26
CA GLU A 45 9.77 -0.38 -0.31
C GLU A 45 10.16 0.97 -0.94
N ASP A 46 11.21 0.99 -1.77
CA ASP A 46 11.68 2.19 -2.49
C ASP A 46 10.62 2.81 -3.42
N ALA A 47 9.73 2.00 -4.02
CA ALA A 47 8.69 2.49 -4.92
C ALA A 47 7.52 3.19 -4.19
N LEU A 48 7.49 3.12 -2.86
CA LEU A 48 6.44 3.71 -2.03
C LEU A 48 6.77 5.12 -1.56
N TYR A 49 8.01 5.56 -1.75
CA TYR A 49 8.51 6.85 -1.30
C TYR A 49 8.80 7.78 -2.50
N PRO A 50 8.88 9.11 -2.24
CA PRO A 50 9.31 10.08 -3.25
C PRO A 50 10.61 9.67 -3.94
N PRO A 51 10.79 9.96 -5.23
CA PRO A 51 10.03 10.92 -6.05
C PRO A 51 8.74 10.36 -6.69
N ASN A 52 8.35 9.14 -6.35
CA ASN A 52 7.17 8.50 -6.92
C ASN A 52 5.87 9.14 -6.42
N GLU A 53 4.84 9.16 -7.29
CA GLU A 53 3.51 9.62 -6.90
C GLU A 53 2.86 8.63 -5.90
N PRO A 54 2.15 9.10 -4.87
CA PRO A 54 1.46 8.21 -3.95
C PRO A 54 0.36 7.41 -4.65
N GLN A 55 0.42 6.09 -4.53
CA GLN A 55 -0.54 5.17 -5.17
C GLN A 55 -1.74 4.83 -4.29
N PHE A 56 -1.67 5.14 -2.99
CA PHE A 56 -2.71 4.90 -2.01
C PHE A 56 -3.34 6.23 -1.59
N THR A 57 -4.61 6.19 -1.21
CA THR A 57 -5.26 7.33 -0.54
C THR A 57 -5.20 7.17 0.97
N LYS A 58 -5.38 8.30 1.69
CA LYS A 58 -5.40 8.32 3.16
C LYS A 58 -6.46 7.36 3.74
N ASP A 59 -7.58 7.19 3.05
CA ASP A 59 -8.67 6.33 3.50
C ASP A 59 -8.33 4.83 3.38
N GLN A 60 -7.42 4.45 2.49
CA GLN A 60 -6.99 3.05 2.32
C GLN A 60 -5.99 2.59 3.38
N LEU A 61 -5.33 3.53 4.07
CA LEU A 61 -4.20 3.26 4.94
C LEU A 61 -4.53 3.54 6.40
N SER A 62 -3.81 2.88 7.32
CA SER A 62 -3.80 3.28 8.73
C SER A 62 -3.21 4.69 8.89
N PRO A 63 -3.49 5.41 10.00
CA PRO A 63 -2.89 6.72 10.26
C PRO A 63 -1.35 6.71 10.24
N LYS A 64 -0.73 5.60 10.69
CA LYS A 64 0.73 5.41 10.68
C LYS A 64 1.27 5.24 9.26
N LEU A 65 0.65 4.38 8.45
CA LEU A 65 1.05 4.19 7.05
C LEU A 65 0.79 5.43 6.20
N ALA A 66 -0.36 6.08 6.37
CA ALA A 66 -0.68 7.32 5.67
C ALA A 66 0.38 8.38 5.96
N LYS A 67 0.80 8.53 7.22
CA LYS A 67 1.88 9.46 7.58
C LYS A 67 3.22 9.07 6.93
N ALA A 68 3.56 7.78 6.90
CA ALA A 68 4.82 7.29 6.34
C ALA A 68 4.88 7.42 4.81
N LEU A 69 3.78 7.16 4.10
CA LEU A 69 3.74 7.09 2.64
C LEU A 69 3.26 8.39 1.98
N LEU A 70 2.40 9.16 2.65
CA LEU A 70 1.79 10.38 2.10
C LEU A 70 2.37 11.67 2.69
N GLY A 71 3.32 11.58 3.63
CA GLY A 71 4.01 12.75 4.18
C GLY A 71 3.35 13.41 5.40
N GLY A 72 2.13 13.01 5.78
CA GLY A 72 1.46 13.47 7.01
C GLY A 72 0.83 14.85 6.88
#